data_AF-A0A7S2AT71-F1
#
_entry.id   AF-A0A7S2AT71-F1
#
_cell.length_a   1.000
_cell.length_b   1.000
_cell.length_c   1.000
_cell.angle_alpha   90.00
_cell.angle_beta   90.00
_cell.angle_gamma   90.00
#
_symmetry.space_group_name_H-M   'P 1'
#
loop_
_entity.id
_entity.type
_entity.pdbx_description
1 polymer ?
#
loop_
_entity_poly.entity_id
_entity_poly.type
_entity_poly.pdbx_seq_one_letter_code
_entity_poly.pdbx_strand_id
1 'polypeptide(L)'
;ELLHANDITGVRAIPDPKFSEALTSSSKQYEKLYPSLAGPTMIVNLPFVLQAFVGLIKPLFPKTVQDRLKFRSAPFLAGLKELTPLTTSDKTRDSFLAEVKRIESM
;
A
#
# COMPACT_ATOMS: atom_id res chain seq x y z
N GLU A 1 3.39 -11.75 9.64
CA GLU A 1 2.88 -11.48 8.28
C GLU A 1 3.65 -10.29 7.72
N LEU A 2 3.98 -10.27 6.43
CA LEU A 2 4.72 -9.18 5.82
C LEU A 2 3.74 -8.24 5.12
N LEU A 3 3.81 -6.96 5.46
CA LEU A 3 2.89 -5.94 4.97
C LEU A 3 3.61 -5.06 3.96
N HIS A 4 3.03 -4.96 2.76
CA HIS A 4 3.55 -4.09 1.70
C HIS A 4 2.77 -2.79 1.69
N ALA A 5 3.45 -1.65 1.87
CA ALA A 5 2.83 -0.33 1.75
C ALA A 5 3.44 0.43 0.57
N ASN A 6 2.61 0.80 -0.40
CA ASN A 6 3.00 1.57 -1.57
C ASN A 6 2.44 2.98 -1.45
N ASP A 7 3.31 3.95 -1.16
CA ASP A 7 2.95 5.35 -1.17
C ASP A 7 2.89 5.87 -2.61
N ILE A 8 1.72 6.37 -3.00
CA ILE A 8 1.46 6.91 -4.33
C ILE A 8 1.21 8.42 -4.30
N THR A 9 1.66 9.09 -3.23
CA THR A 9 1.69 10.55 -3.16
C THR A 9 2.35 11.12 -4.41
N GLY A 10 1.67 12.06 -5.08
CA GLY A 10 2.19 12.73 -6.27
C GLY A 10 1.85 12.06 -7.60
N VAL A 11 1.18 10.90 -7.61
CA VAL A 11 0.61 10.32 -8.84
C VAL A 11 -0.49 11.24 -9.39
N ARG A 12 -0.41 11.57 -10.68
CA ARG A 12 -1.35 12.51 -11.33
C ARG A 12 -2.18 11.89 -12.43
N ALA A 13 -1.80 10.71 -12.90
CA ALA A 13 -2.47 10.00 -13.97
C ALA A 13 -3.36 8.88 -13.42
N ILE A 14 -4.47 8.63 -14.10
CA ILE A 14 -5.28 7.44 -13.86
C ILE A 14 -4.44 6.23 -14.25
N PRO A 15 -4.38 5.18 -13.41
CA PRO A 15 -3.69 3.94 -13.77
C PRO A 15 -4.25 3.35 -15.06
N ASP A 16 -3.37 2.98 -15.97
CA ASP A 16 -3.73 2.31 -17.22
C ASP A 16 -3.72 0.78 -17.05
N PRO A 17 -4.18 0.01 -18.05
CA PRO A 17 -4.15 -1.45 -17.97
C PRO A 17 -2.74 -2.04 -17.73
N LYS A 18 -1.67 -1.36 -18.18
CA LYS A 18 -0.29 -1.83 -17.98
C LYS A 18 0.11 -1.76 -16.51
N PHE A 19 -0.29 -0.70 -15.80
CA PHE A 19 -0.08 -0.61 -14.35
C PHE A 19 -0.75 -1.77 -13.62
N SER A 20 -1.99 -2.08 -13.96
CA SER A 20 -2.73 -3.19 -13.36
C SER A 20 -2.12 -4.55 -13.67
N GLU A 21 -1.64 -4.75 -14.91
CA GLU A 21 -0.93 -5.96 -15.30
C GLU A 21 0.39 -6.12 -14.54
N ALA A 22 1.19 -5.05 -14.43
CA ALA A 22 2.47 -5.07 -13.71
C ALA A 22 2.28 -5.38 -12.23
N LEU A 23 1.34 -4.70 -11.56
CA LEU A 23 1.06 -4.92 -10.14
C LEU A 23 0.49 -6.33 -9.91
N THR A 24 -0.39 -6.81 -10.80
CA THR A 24 -0.91 -8.19 -10.78
C THR A 24 0.20 -9.23 -10.94
N SER A 25 1.09 -9.04 -11.91
CA SER A 25 2.21 -9.95 -12.18
C SER A 25 3.15 -10.02 -10.97
N SER A 26 3.47 -8.86 -10.38
CA SER A 26 4.27 -8.76 -9.17
C SER A 26 3.64 -9.53 -8.01
N SER A 27 2.33 -9.34 -7.76
CA SER A 27 1.61 -10.06 -6.71
C SER A 27 1.59 -11.58 -6.94
N LYS A 28 1.32 -12.04 -8.16
CA LYS A 28 1.33 -13.48 -8.49
C LYS A 28 2.70 -14.12 -8.30
N GLN A 29 3.76 -13.44 -8.70
CA GLN A 29 5.13 -13.92 -8.50
C GLN A 29 5.47 -13.99 -7.01
N TYR A 30 5.10 -12.97 -6.24
CA TYR A 30 5.31 -12.94 -4.80
C TYR A 30 4.60 -14.09 -4.08
N GLU A 31 3.32 -14.34 -4.40
CA GLU A 31 2.55 -15.46 -3.84
C GLU A 31 3.17 -16.82 -4.17
N LYS A 32 3.66 -16.98 -5.40
CA LYS A 32 4.28 -18.23 -5.85
C LYS A 32 5.63 -18.48 -5.17
N LEU A 33 6.46 -17.46 -5.04
CA LEU A 33 7.83 -17.58 -4.54
C LEU A 33 7.91 -17.52 -3.02
N TYR A 34 7.01 -16.76 -2.38
CA TYR A 34 7.04 -16.47 -0.94
C TYR A 34 5.65 -16.62 -0.29
N PRO A 35 5.01 -17.81 -0.38
CA PRO A 35 3.64 -18.00 0.08
C PRO A 35 3.45 -17.73 1.59
N SER A 36 4.45 -18.00 2.43
CA SER A 36 4.42 -17.73 3.87
C SER A 36 4.56 -16.25 4.24
N LEU A 37 4.98 -15.41 3.28
CA LEU A 37 5.14 -13.96 3.44
C LEU A 37 4.06 -13.17 2.68
N ALA A 38 3.10 -13.86 2.05
CA ALA A 38 2.03 -13.30 1.22
C ALA A 38 0.95 -12.55 2.04
N GLY A 39 1.32 -11.42 2.65
CA GLY A 39 0.40 -10.54 3.36
C GLY A 39 -0.24 -9.46 2.47
N PRO A 40 -1.04 -8.55 3.06
CA PRO A 40 -1.78 -7.54 2.33
C PRO A 40 -0.86 -6.55 1.60
N THR A 41 -1.30 -6.13 0.41
CA THR A 41 -0.68 -5.03 -0.33
C THR A 41 -1.52 -3.79 -0.19
N MET A 42 -0.91 -2.74 0.34
CA MET A 42 -1.58 -1.49 0.66
C MET A 42 -1.17 -0.42 -0.33
N ILE A 43 -2.16 0.32 -0.79
CA ILE A 43 -1.94 1.57 -1.53
C ILE A 43 -2.32 2.68 -0.58
N VAL A 44 -1.34 3.52 -0.24
CA VAL A 44 -1.51 4.59 0.73
C VAL A 44 -1.43 5.97 0.08
N ASN A 45 -2.14 6.92 0.67
CA ASN A 45 -2.14 8.35 0.28
C ASN A 45 -2.58 8.62 -1.16
N LEU A 46 -3.57 7.85 -1.63
CA LEU A 46 -4.20 8.08 -2.92
C LEU A 46 -4.72 9.53 -3.02
N PRO A 47 -4.24 10.32 -4.00
CA PRO A 47 -4.71 11.68 -4.23
C PRO A 47 -6.23 11.71 -4.39
N PHE A 48 -6.89 12.75 -3.86
CA PHE A 48 -8.35 12.87 -3.88
C PHE A 48 -8.94 12.70 -5.29
N VAL A 49 -8.28 13.27 -6.30
CA VAL A 49 -8.64 13.14 -7.72
C VAL A 49 -8.72 11.66 -8.16
N LEU A 50 -7.88 10.80 -7.59
CA LEU A 50 -7.81 9.39 -7.91
C LEU A 50 -8.71 8.50 -7.03
N GLN A 51 -9.26 9.03 -5.93
CA GLN A 51 -10.18 8.27 -5.06
C GLN A 51 -11.46 7.86 -5.78
N ALA A 52 -11.99 8.72 -6.66
CA ALA A 52 -13.15 8.40 -7.49
C ALA A 52 -12.89 7.23 -8.45
N PHE A 53 -11.63 6.96 -8.78
CA PHE A 53 -11.22 5.89 -9.69
C PHE A 53 -10.92 4.57 -8.96
N VAL A 54 -10.95 4.51 -7.62
CA VAL A 54 -10.72 3.25 -6.88
C VAL A 54 -11.69 2.15 -7.32
N GLY A 55 -12.95 2.52 -7.57
CA GLY A 55 -13.97 1.59 -8.08
C GLY A 55 -13.72 1.12 -9.51
N LEU A 56 -13.00 1.91 -10.32
CA LEU A 56 -12.58 1.57 -11.69
C LEU A 56 -11.28 0.76 -11.71
N ILE A 57 -10.40 1.00 -10.73
CA ILE A 57 -9.08 0.38 -10.61
C ILE A 57 -9.17 -1.04 -10.00
N LYS A 58 -10.02 -1.24 -8.99
CA LYS A 58 -10.19 -2.55 -8.32
C LYS A 58 -10.51 -3.71 -9.30
N PRO A 59 -11.43 -3.55 -10.27
CA PRO A 59 -11.74 -4.60 -11.25
C PRO A 59 -10.57 -5.03 -12.14
N LEU A 60 -9.52 -4.21 -12.26
CA LEU A 60 -8.34 -4.53 -13.08
C LEU A 60 -7.39 -5.53 -12.41
N PHE A 61 -7.63 -5.90 -11.15
CA PHE A 61 -6.84 -6.87 -10.41
C PHE A 61 -7.52 -8.25 -10.36
N PRO A 62 -6.78 -9.37 -10.30
CA PRO A 62 -7.33 -10.68 -9.98
C PRO A 62 -8.01 -10.69 -8.62
N LYS A 63 -9.00 -11.56 -8.44
CA LYS A 63 -9.78 -11.66 -7.20
C LYS A 63 -8.90 -11.88 -5.95
N THR A 64 -7.88 -12.73 -6.06
CA THR A 64 -6.91 -12.98 -4.97
C THR A 64 -6.14 -11.72 -4.56
N VAL A 65 -5.86 -10.83 -5.51
CA VAL A 65 -5.20 -9.54 -5.26
C VAL A 65 -6.20 -8.53 -4.72
N GLN A 66 -7.44 -8.50 -5.22
CA GLN A 66 -8.50 -7.62 -4.74
C GLN A 66 -8.79 -7.83 -3.25
N ASP A 67 -8.83 -9.09 -2.80
CA ASP A 67 -9.09 -9.46 -1.40
C ASP A 67 -7.97 -8.98 -0.45
N ARG A 68 -6.78 -8.69 -1.01
CA ARG A 68 -5.58 -8.26 -0.28
C ARG A 68 -5.25 -6.79 -0.49
N LEU A 69 -5.90 -6.13 -1.46
CA LEU A 69 -5.65 -4.74 -1.83
C LEU A 69 -6.40 -3.80 -0.89
N LYS A 70 -5.66 -3.18 0.03
CA LYS A 70 -6.22 -2.21 0.98
C LYS A 70 -5.85 -0.79 0.56
N PHE A 71 -6.85 0.03 0.25
CA PHE A 71 -6.68 1.49 0.15
C PHE A 71 -6.79 2.07 1.55
N ARG A 72 -5.73 2.75 2.00
CA ARG A 72 -5.64 3.27 3.38
C ARG A 72 -5.02 4.68 3.38
N SER A 73 -5.48 5.52 4.28
CA SER A 73 -4.77 6.77 4.59
C SER A 73 -3.65 6.46 5.57
N ALA A 74 -2.44 6.95 5.30
CA ALA A 74 -1.27 6.76 6.16
C ALA A 74 -0.40 8.03 6.20
N PRO A 75 -0.93 9.15 6.73
CA PRO A 75 -0.26 10.45 6.69
C PRO A 75 1.11 10.47 7.36
N PHE A 76 1.34 9.66 8.39
CA PHE A 76 2.65 9.62 9.06
C PHE A 76 3.69 8.90 8.18
N LEU A 77 3.34 7.73 7.65
CA LEU A 77 4.12 6.99 6.65
C LEU A 77 4.37 7.83 5.40
N ALA A 78 3.38 8.60 4.94
CA ALA A 78 3.50 9.53 3.80
C ALA A 78 4.54 10.63 4.05
N GLY A 79 4.57 11.14 5.28
CA GLY A 79 5.44 12.23 5.67
C GLY A 79 6.89 11.81 5.90
N LEU A 80 7.15 10.51 6.06
CA LEU A 80 8.48 9.96 6.29
C LEU A 80 9.26 9.87 4.98
N LYS A 81 10.19 10.82 4.80
CA LYS A 81 11.14 10.81 3.66
C LYS A 81 12.29 9.83 3.86
N GLU A 82 12.62 9.53 5.10
CA GLU A 82 13.70 8.62 5.49
C GLU A 82 13.33 7.87 6.78
N LEU A 83 13.99 6.73 7.01
CA LEU A 83 13.73 5.89 8.18
C LEU A 83 14.61 6.25 9.38
N THR A 84 15.65 7.07 9.18
CA THR A 84 16.58 7.51 10.24
C THR A 84 15.84 7.99 11.50
N PRO A 85 14.79 8.84 11.41
CA PRO A 85 14.05 9.34 12.56
C PRO A 85 13.36 8.25 13.41
N LEU A 86 13.13 7.06 12.85
CA LEU A 86 12.54 5.92 13.58
C LEU A 86 13.51 5.28 14.56
N THR A 87 14.82 5.52 14.38
CA THR A 87 15.88 4.98 15.24
C THR A 87 16.40 5.99 16.25
N THR A 88 16.18 7.29 16.00
CA THR A 88 16.72 8.39 16.81
C THR A 88 15.68 9.13 17.63
N SER A 89 14.38 8.87 17.42
CA SER A 89 13.30 9.50 18.15
C SER A 89 12.21 8.50 18.52
N ASP A 90 12.07 8.23 19.83
CA ASP A 90 11.02 7.37 20.36
C ASP A 90 9.63 7.89 20.01
N LYS A 91 9.41 9.21 20.07
CA LYS A 91 8.14 9.83 19.68
C LYS A 91 7.77 9.57 18.22
N THR A 92 8.73 9.69 17.30
CA THR A 92 8.50 9.41 15.88
C THR A 92 8.25 7.93 15.66
N ARG A 93 9.01 7.06 16.34
CA ARG A 93 8.82 5.61 16.30
C ARG A 93 7.44 5.20 16.84
N ASP A 94 6.98 5.78 17.93
CA ASP A 94 5.68 5.49 18.52
C ASP A 94 4.54 5.93 17.60
N SER A 95 4.67 7.10 16.98
CA SER A 95 3.70 7.59 16.00
C SER A 95 3.63 6.69 14.76
N PHE A 96 4.78 6.21 14.27
CA PHE A 96 4.87 5.22 13.19
C PHE A 96 4.17 3.91 13.58
N LEU A 97 4.52 3.34 14.74
CA LEU A 97 3.96 2.07 15.20
C LEU A 97 2.46 2.17 15.46
N ALA A 98 1.98 3.30 15.99
CA ALA A 98 0.56 3.56 16.18
C ALA A 98 -0.19 3.59 14.84
N GLU A 99 0.39 4.23 13.81
CA GLU A 99 -0.21 4.25 12.48
C GLU A 99 -0.19 2.88 11.81
N VAL A 100 0.92 2.14 11.88
CA VAL A 100 1.01 0.75 11.37
C VAL A 100 -0.04 -0.12 12.04
N LYS A 101 -0.15 -0.07 13.37
CA LYS A 101 -1.14 -0.85 14.12
C LYS A 101 -2.57 -0.52 13.70
N ARG A 102 -2.89 0.77 13.52
CA ARG A 102 -4.21 1.22 13.04
C ARG A 102 -4.52 0.67 11.65
N ILE A 103 -3.52 0.60 10.77
CA ILE A 103 -3.67 0.11 9.41
C ILE A 103 -3.85 -1.42 9.39
N GLU A 104 -3.16 -2.15 10.26
CA GLU A 104 -3.28 -3.60 10.40
C GLU A 104 -4.61 -4.04 11.01
N SER A 105 -5.11 -3.32 12.02
CA SER A 105 -6.30 -3.71 12.79
C SER A 105 -7.65 -3.46 12.11
N MET A 106 -7.70 -3.02 10.85
CA MET A 106 -8.92 -2.66 10.08
C MET A 106 -9.00 -3.33 8.71
#